data_AF-A0A950LPM5-F1
#
_entry.id   AF-A0A950LPM5-F1
#
_cell.length_a   1.000
_cell.length_b   1.000
_cell.length_c   1.000
_cell.angle_alpha   90.00
_cell.angle_beta   90.00
_cell.angle_gamma   90.00
#
_symmetry.space_group_name_H-M   'P 1'
#
loop_
_entity.id
_entity.type
_entity.pdbx_description
1 polymer ?
#
loop_
_entity_poly.entity_id
_entity_poly.type
_entity_poly.pdbx_seq_one_letter_code
_entity_poly.pdbx_strand_id
1 'polypeptide(L)' 'MTTMVARAQEGARAVLGIPDHCVVDAVLALGHPTHRPTKLRRAPAESFATYDRFDGPVFSGAAT' A
#
# COMPACT_ATOMS: atom_id res chain seq x y z
N MET A 1 -6.25 6.55 -0.94
CA MET A 1 -5.37 6.72 -2.11
C MET A 1 -3.99 7.11 -1.58
N THR A 2 -3.04 6.18 -1.51
CA THR A 2 -1.66 6.45 -1.04
C THR A 2 -0.67 6.66 -2.19
N THR A 3 -1.12 6.48 -3.43
CA THR A 3 -0.33 6.59 -4.67
C THR A 3 -0.29 8.00 -5.28
N MET A 4 -0.60 9.04 -4.50
CA MET A 4 -0.69 10.42 -5.00
C MET A 4 0.65 10.92 -5.57
N VAL A 5 1.76 10.53 -4.96
CA VAL A 5 3.09 11.12 -5.28
C VAL A 5 3.74 10.48 -6.51
N ALA A 6 3.45 9.21 -6.81
CA ALA A 6 3.89 8.58 -8.05
C ALA A 6 3.42 9.34 -9.31
N ARG A 7 2.24 10.00 -9.24
CA ARG A 7 1.72 10.83 -10.34
C ARG A 7 2.38 12.20 -10.44
N ALA A 8 3.07 12.65 -9.39
CA ALA A 8 3.71 13.96 -9.27
C ALA A 8 5.25 13.85 -9.16
N GLN A 9 5.82 12.77 -9.70
CA GLN A 9 7.23 12.41 -9.53
C GLN A 9 8.20 13.54 -9.93
N GLU A 10 7.99 14.22 -11.06
CA GLU A 10 8.84 15.34 -11.49
C GLU A 10 8.85 16.51 -10.50
N GLY A 11 7.67 16.87 -9.97
CA GLY A 11 7.54 17.91 -8.96
C GLY A 11 8.20 17.51 -7.64
N ALA A 12 8.01 16.26 -7.22
CA ALA A 12 8.66 15.71 -6.03
C ALA A 12 10.19 15.69 -6.18
N ARG A 13 10.70 15.31 -7.36
CA ARG A 13 12.13 15.33 -7.69
C ARG A 13 12.73 16.72 -7.53
N ALA A 14 12.08 17.75 -8.07
CA ALA A 14 12.55 19.12 -7.97
C ALA A 14 12.57 19.65 -6.52
N VAL A 15 11.51 19.39 -5.75
CA VAL A 15 11.38 19.89 -4.36
C VAL A 15 12.32 19.18 -3.40
N LEU A 16 12.47 17.86 -3.55
CA LEU A 16 13.27 17.03 -2.64
C LEU A 16 14.73 16.85 -3.10
N GLY A 17 15.10 17.36 -4.28
CA GLY A 17 16.45 17.23 -4.82
C GLY A 17 16.83 15.79 -5.15
N ILE A 18 15.89 15.01 -5.69
CA ILE A 18 16.10 13.58 -5.95
C ILE A 18 16.98 13.40 -7.21
N PRO A 19 18.03 12.57 -7.17
CA PRO A 19 18.85 12.29 -8.35
C PRO A 19 18.12 11.40 -9.37
N ASP A 20 18.55 11.42 -10.64
CA ASP A 20 17.87 10.75 -11.76
C ASP A 20 17.72 9.24 -11.63
N HIS A 21 18.58 8.61 -10.83
CA HIS A 21 18.54 7.17 -10.59
C HIS A 21 17.63 6.77 -9.41
N CYS A 22 16.95 7.73 -8.78
CA CYS A 22 16.06 7.52 -7.64
C CYS A 22 14.63 7.94 -7.96
N VAL A 23 13.65 7.22 -7.38
CA VAL A 23 12.22 7.51 -7.55
C VAL A 23 11.50 7.52 -6.19
N VAL A 24 10.38 8.25 -6.11
CA VAL A 24 9.52 8.22 -4.92
C VAL A 24 8.53 7.07 -5.04
N ASP A 25 8.65 6.08 -4.16
CA ASP A 25 7.73 4.94 -4.14
C ASP A 25 6.43 5.25 -3.36
N ALA A 26 6.57 5.79 -2.16
CA ALA A 26 5.45 6.11 -1.29
C ALA A 26 5.71 7.35 -0.43
N VAL A 27 4.62 7.96 0.04
CA VAL A 27 4.66 9.00 1.07
C VAL A 27 3.74 8.60 2.22
N LEU A 28 4.28 8.68 3.43
CA LEU A 28 3.56 8.42 4.67
C LEU A 28 3.33 9.73 5.41
N ALA A 29 2.08 10.13 5.54
CA ALA A 29 1.71 11.27 6.38
C ALA A 29 1.58 10.83 7.84
N LEU A 30 2.35 11.45 8.74
CA LEU A 30 2.33 11.20 10.17
C LEU A 30 1.72 12.39 10.91
N GLY A 31 0.91 12.12 11.93
CA GLY A 31 0.23 13.13 12.72
C GLY A 31 -0.92 12.56 13.54
N HIS A 32 -1.71 13.43 14.16
CA HIS A 32 -2.91 13.02 14.88
C HIS A 32 -4.12 12.99 13.92
N PRO A 33 -4.83 11.86 13.78
CA PRO A 33 -5.95 11.76 12.85
C PRO A 33 -7.15 12.55 13.37
N THR A 34 -7.58 13.56 12.62
CA THR A 34 -8.82 14.32 12.91
C THR A 34 -10.07 13.58 12.41
N HIS A 35 -9.92 12.73 11.40
CA HIS A 35 -10.95 11.82 10.89
C HIS A 35 -10.35 10.44 10.66
N ARG A 36 -10.98 9.40 11.21
CA ARG A 36 -10.57 8.01 11.03
C ARG A 36 -11.55 7.29 10.09
N PRO A 37 -11.12 6.86 8.89
CA PRO A 37 -11.97 6.07 8.01
C PRO A 37 -12.34 4.74 8.69
N THR A 38 -13.64 4.44 8.79
CA THR A 38 -14.13 3.21 9.43
C THR A 38 -14.61 2.14 8.44
N LYS A 39 -14.84 2.53 7.18
CA LYS A 39 -15.40 1.65 6.14
C LYS A 39 -14.35 1.15 5.13
N LEU A 40 -13.16 0.81 5.61
CA LEU A 40 -12.13 0.21 4.76
C LEU A 40 -12.57 -1.21 4.39
N ARG A 41 -12.69 -1.48 3.09
CA ARG A 41 -13.00 -2.82 2.56
C ARG A 41 -11.69 -3.54 2.24
N ARG A 42 -11.64 -4.83 2.55
CA ARG A 42 -10.55 -5.73 2.20
C ARG A 42 -11.13 -6.91 1.45
N ALA A 43 -10.35 -7.51 0.56
CA ALA A 43 -10.68 -8.80 -0.01
C ALA A 43 -10.57 -9.90 1.09
N PRO A 44 -11.37 -10.97 1.01
CA PRO A 44 -11.24 -12.11 1.91
C PRO A 44 -9.84 -12.74 1.76
N ALA A 45 -9.27 -13.26 2.84
CA ALA A 45 -7.91 -13.83 2.81
C ALA A 45 -7.83 -15.02 1.84
N GLU A 46 -8.90 -15.79 1.75
CA GLU A 46 -9.09 -16.92 0.85
C GLU A 46 -8.92 -16.55 -0.63
N SER A 47 -9.01 -15.26 -0.98
CA SER A 47 -8.83 -14.81 -2.36
C SER A 47 -7.37 -14.59 -2.78
N PHE A 48 -6.42 -14.58 -1.85
CA PHE A 48 -5.02 -14.28 -2.18
C PHE A 48 -3.96 -14.98 -1.30
N ALA A 49 -4.34 -15.64 -0.21
CA ALA A 49 -3.40 -16.27 0.72
C ALA A 49 -3.19 -17.76 0.43
N THR A 50 -1.96 -18.23 0.63
CA THR A 50 -1.53 -19.63 0.49
C THR A 50 -0.71 -20.06 1.71
N TYR A 51 -0.69 -21.36 2.02
CA TYR A 51 0.11 -21.94 3.11
C TYR A 51 1.51 -22.33 2.64
N ASP A 52 2.52 -22.04 3.46
CA ASP A 52 3.95 -22.39 3.37
C ASP A 52 4.71 -21.88 2.13
N ARG A 53 4.10 -21.92 0.94
CA ARG A 53 4.69 -21.57 -0.35
C ARG A 53 3.77 -20.64 -1.11
N PHE A 54 4.37 -19.81 -1.97
CA PHE A 54 3.64 -18.88 -2.82
C PHE A 54 2.58 -19.58 -3.68
N ASP A 55 2.92 -20.74 -4.23
CA ASP A 55 2.05 -21.65 -5.00
C ASP A 55 1.48 -22.82 -4.17
N GLY A 56 1.48 -22.68 -2.83
CA GLY A 56 0.97 -23.68 -1.91
C GLY A 56 -0.57 -23.78 -1.88
N PRO A 57 -1.12 -24.66 -1.04
CA PRO A 57 -2.56 -24.78 -0.87
C PRO A 57 -3.20 -23.45 -0.48
N VAL A 58 -4.34 -23.14 -1.10
CA VAL A 58 -5.11 -21.92 -0.79
C VAL A 58 -5.55 -21.93 0.67
N PHE A 59 -5.42 -20.79 1.34
CA PHE A 59 -6.00 -20.58 2.65
C PHE A 59 -7.52 -20.72 2.57
N SER A 60 -8.07 -21.76 3.18
CA SER A 60 -9.51 -21.91 3.38
C SER A 60 -9.80 -21.67 4.86
N GLY A 61 -10.06 -20.43 5.24
CA GLY A 61 -10.44 -20.12 6.62
C GLY A 61 -11.68 -20.93 7.02
N ALA A 62 -11.62 -21.60 8.18
CA ALA A 62 -12.84 -22.14 8.78
C ALA A 62 -13.67 -20.95 9.29
N ALA A 63 -14.89 -20.78 8.76
CA ALA A 63 -15.84 -19.81 9.31
C ALA A 63 -16.14 -20.19 10.77
N THR A 64 -15.74 -19.31 11.69
CA THR A 64 -16.24 -19.25 13.07
C THR A 64 -17.01 -17.95 13.21
#